data_AF-A0A2H0UKN5-F1
#
_entry.id   AF-A0A2H0UKN5-F1
#
_cell.length_a   1.000
_cell.length_b   1.000
_cell.length_c   1.000
_cell.angle_alpha   90.00
_cell.angle_beta   90.00
_cell.angle_gamma   90.00
#
_symmetry.space_group_name_H-M   'P 1'
#
loop_
_entity.id
_entity.type
_entity.pdbx_description
1 polymer ?
#
loop_
_entity_poly.entity_id
_entity_poly.type
_entity_poly.pdbx_seq_one_letter_code
_entity_poly.pdbx_strand_id
1 'polypeptide(L)'
;MPTKAPKKELGTDFAVIETGGKQYAVSAGDIIDVELLGDYAEGDKVTFDKVVMSDDGKAATLGTPYIDGATVTATYLGLKKGKKITIVRYKAKSNRDRKIGHRQKYSRVEITKI
;
A
#
# COMPACT_ATOMS: atom_id res chain seq x y z
N MET A 1 -22.77 12.03 9.81
CA MET A 1 -22.99 11.16 8.64
C MET A 1 -21.64 10.69 8.13
N PRO A 2 -21.41 9.40 7.82
CA PRO A 2 -20.14 9.00 7.23
C PRO A 2 -20.07 9.52 5.80
N THR A 3 -19.29 10.59 5.58
CA THR A 3 -18.96 11.09 4.25
C THR A 3 -18.23 10.00 3.49
N LYS A 4 -18.83 9.54 2.39
CA LYS A 4 -18.25 8.56 1.47
C LYS A 4 -16.93 9.15 0.95
N ALA A 5 -15.80 8.50 1.22
CA ALA A 5 -14.51 8.93 0.70
C ALA A 5 -14.58 8.99 -0.84
N PRO A 6 -13.93 9.99 -1.48
CA PRO A 6 -13.93 10.10 -2.94
C PRO A 6 -13.37 8.80 -3.53
N LYS A 7 -14.11 8.19 -4.46
CA LYS A 7 -13.61 7.06 -5.25
C LYS A 7 -12.46 7.62 -6.10
N LYS A 8 -11.30 6.97 -6.01
CA LYS A 8 -10.16 7.28 -6.85
C LYS A 8 -10.51 6.90 -8.29
N GLU A 9 -10.52 7.87 -9.19
CA GLU A 9 -10.65 7.60 -10.62
C GLU A 9 -9.29 7.09 -11.09
N LEU A 10 -9.25 5.84 -11.55
CA LEU A 10 -8.05 5.25 -12.13
C LEU A 10 -7.77 6.01 -13.43
N GLY A 11 -6.54 6.51 -13.60
CA GLY A 11 -6.10 7.01 -14.88
C GLY A 11 -6.20 5.92 -15.94
N THR A 12 -6.15 6.31 -17.21
CA THR A 12 -6.15 5.38 -18.35
C THR A 12 -5.05 4.32 -18.27
N ASP A 13 -4.00 4.54 -17.45
CA ASP A 13 -2.89 3.63 -17.25
C ASP A 13 -2.77 3.23 -15.76
N PHE A 14 -2.77 1.91 -15.48
CA PHE A 14 -2.60 1.38 -14.12
C PHE A 14 -1.85 0.04 -14.12
N ALA A 15 -1.12 -0.22 -13.03
CA ALA A 15 -0.55 -1.52 -12.73
C ALA A 15 -1.02 -2.05 -11.38
N VAL A 16 -0.94 -3.35 -11.21
CA VAL A 16 -1.19 -4.03 -9.94
C VAL A 16 0.13 -4.58 -9.42
N ILE A 17 0.62 -3.99 -8.34
CA ILE A 17 1.86 -4.42 -7.66
C ILE A 17 1.53 -5.29 -6.45
N GLU A 18 2.38 -6.28 -6.19
CA GLU A 18 2.31 -7.08 -4.97
C GLU A 18 3.42 -6.66 -4.00
N THR A 19 3.05 -6.18 -2.81
CA THR A 19 4.00 -5.81 -1.76
C THR A 19 3.44 -6.12 -0.38
N GLY A 20 4.28 -6.67 0.50
CA GLY A 20 3.87 -7.11 1.84
C GLY A 20 2.72 -8.13 1.85
N GLY A 21 2.62 -8.96 0.80
CA GLY A 21 1.53 -9.94 0.64
C GLY A 21 0.16 -9.35 0.29
N LYS A 22 0.09 -8.07 -0.12
CA LYS A 22 -1.12 -7.41 -0.60
C LYS A 22 -0.90 -6.87 -2.01
N GLN A 23 -1.98 -6.84 -2.79
CA GLN A 23 -2.00 -6.25 -4.12
C GLN A 23 -2.56 -4.83 -4.08
N TYR A 24 -1.90 -3.90 -4.75
CA TYR A 24 -2.31 -2.51 -4.87
C TYR A 24 -2.41 -2.12 -6.33
N ALA A 25 -3.55 -1.52 -6.71
CA ALA A 25 -3.69 -0.85 -8.00
C ALA A 25 -3.02 0.54 -7.90
N VAL A 26 -2.12 0.82 -8.82
CA VAL A 26 -1.29 2.03 -8.86
C VAL A 26 -1.32 2.66 -10.25
N SER A 27 -1.39 3.98 -10.28
CA SER A 27 -1.14 4.80 -11.47
C SER A 27 0.08 5.69 -11.25
N ALA A 28 0.63 6.27 -12.33
CA ALA A 28 1.76 7.18 -12.25
C ALA A 28 1.38 8.43 -11.44
N GLY A 29 2.25 8.83 -10.49
CA GLY A 29 2.00 9.95 -9.57
C GLY A 29 1.19 9.60 -8.32
N ASP A 30 0.82 8.33 -8.14
CA ASP A 30 0.03 7.92 -6.98
C ASP A 30 0.86 7.79 -5.71
N ILE A 31 0.30 8.32 -4.61
CA ILE A 31 0.83 8.12 -3.26
C ILE A 31 0.09 6.96 -2.60
N ILE A 32 0.81 5.87 -2.32
CA ILE A 32 0.31 4.68 -1.64
C ILE A 32 0.99 4.50 -0.29
N ASP A 33 0.22 3.99 0.68
CA ASP A 33 0.75 3.57 1.98
C ASP A 33 0.89 2.04 1.94
N VAL A 34 2.13 1.55 1.86
CA VAL A 34 2.46 0.11 1.81
C VAL A 34 2.95 -0.39 3.18
N GLU A 35 3.15 -1.70 3.30
CA GLU A 35 3.71 -2.27 4.52
C GLU A 35 5.12 -1.71 4.81
N LEU A 36 5.62 -1.96 6.02
CA LEU A 36 6.92 -1.43 6.42
C LEU A 36 8.01 -2.07 5.56
N LEU A 37 8.59 -1.28 4.67
CA LEU A 37 9.70 -1.66 3.81
C LEU A 37 10.95 -1.19 4.54
N GLY A 38 11.59 -2.09 5.30
CA GLY A 38 12.89 -1.88 5.95
C GLY A 38 13.16 -0.48 6.56
N ASP A 39 14.44 -0.11 6.55
CA ASP A 39 14.94 1.24 6.88
C ASP A 39 15.39 1.93 5.58
N TYR A 40 14.44 2.44 4.80
CA TYR A 40 14.74 3.36 3.69
C TYR A 40 14.75 4.81 4.21
N ALA A 41 15.65 5.64 3.68
CA ALA A 41 15.66 7.06 3.95
C ALA A 41 14.58 7.78 3.12
N GLU A 42 14.10 8.92 3.60
CA GLU A 42 13.20 9.79 2.84
C GLU A 42 13.89 10.24 1.55
N GLY A 43 13.30 9.93 0.40
CA GLY A 43 13.83 10.19 -0.94
C GLY A 43 14.47 8.98 -1.64
N ASP A 44 14.58 7.82 -0.96
CA ASP A 44 15.14 6.62 -1.59
C ASP A 44 14.24 6.07 -2.70
N LYS A 45 14.86 5.51 -3.74
CA LYS A 45 14.16 4.82 -4.83
C LYS A 45 13.87 3.39 -4.41
N VAL A 46 12.60 3.00 -4.49
CA VAL A 46 12.13 1.64 -4.27
C VAL A 46 11.64 1.08 -5.60
N THR A 47 12.26 0.00 -6.03
CA THR A 47 11.85 -0.79 -7.19
C THR A 47 10.98 -1.96 -6.74
N PHE A 48 9.83 -2.15 -7.39
CA PHE A 48 8.98 -3.31 -7.20
C PHE A 48 9.06 -4.21 -8.44
N ASP A 49 9.70 -5.37 -8.29
CA ASP A 49 9.82 -6.38 -9.37
C ASP A 49 8.58 -7.27 -9.48
N LYS A 50 7.68 -7.21 -8.49
CA LYS A 50 6.47 -8.03 -8.43
C LYS A 50 5.27 -7.28 -9.00
N VAL A 51 5.14 -7.31 -10.32
CA VAL A 51 3.98 -6.75 -11.04
C VAL A 51 3.11 -7.91 -11.54
N VAL A 52 1.84 -7.89 -11.15
CA VAL A 52 0.86 -8.94 -11.50
C VAL A 52 0.16 -8.59 -12.82
N MET A 53 -0.13 -7.31 -13.03
CA MET A 53 -0.88 -6.81 -14.17
C MET A 53 -0.44 -5.38 -14.50
N SER A 54 -0.41 -5.04 -15.79
CA SER A 54 -0.27 -3.68 -16.29
C SER A 54 -1.30 -3.44 -17.40
N ASP A 55 -1.92 -2.28 -17.41
CA ASP A 55 -2.86 -1.84 -18.43
C ASP A 55 -2.51 -0.40 -18.85
N ASP A 56 -2.20 -0.22 -20.13
CA ASP A 56 -1.89 1.08 -20.76
C ASP A 56 -3.12 1.64 -21.52
N GLY A 57 -4.32 1.27 -21.10
CA GLY A 57 -5.61 1.72 -21.65
C GLY A 57 -5.96 1.18 -23.04
N LYS A 58 -5.04 0.48 -23.70
CA LYS A 58 -5.25 -0.18 -25.02
C LYS A 58 -5.09 -1.69 -24.97
N ALA A 59 -4.23 -2.20 -24.09
CA ALA A 59 -3.95 -3.61 -23.94
C ALA A 59 -3.58 -3.92 -22.49
N ALA A 60 -4.35 -4.82 -21.87
CA ALA A 60 -4.06 -5.35 -20.56
C ALA A 60 -3.10 -6.54 -20.69
N THR A 61 -1.95 -6.46 -20.04
CA THR A 61 -0.99 -7.56 -19.88
C THR A 61 -1.22 -8.19 -18.51
N LEU A 62 -1.62 -9.46 -18.51
CA LEU A 62 -1.72 -10.27 -17.29
C LEU A 62 -0.52 -11.21 -17.23
N GLY A 63 0.18 -11.21 -16.10
CA GLY A 63 1.26 -12.16 -15.82
C GLY A 63 0.73 -13.54 -15.43
N THR A 64 1.51 -14.58 -15.72
CA THR A 64 1.32 -15.93 -15.18
C THR A 64 2.61 -16.35 -14.46
N PRO A 65 2.80 -16.14 -13.15
CA PRO A 65 2.07 -15.37 -12.12
C PRO A 65 2.53 -13.91 -11.92
N TYR A 66 3.64 -13.50 -12.57
CA TYR A 66 4.12 -12.13 -12.65
C TYR A 66 4.46 -11.80 -14.11
N ILE A 67 4.61 -10.52 -14.45
CA ILE A 67 5.09 -10.10 -15.77
C ILE A 67 6.62 -10.10 -15.74
N ASP A 68 7.25 -10.97 -16.52
CA ASP A 68 8.71 -11.02 -16.61
C ASP A 68 9.28 -9.70 -17.17
N GLY A 69 10.05 -8.99 -16.35
CA GLY A 69 10.71 -7.73 -16.73
C GLY A 69 9.92 -6.43 -16.45
N ALA A 70 8.70 -6.53 -15.92
CA ALA A 70 7.96 -5.34 -15.48
C ALA A 70 8.51 -4.85 -14.12
N THR A 71 8.93 -3.59 -14.07
CA THR A 71 9.45 -2.98 -12.84
C THR A 71 8.75 -1.66 -12.59
N VAL A 72 8.10 -1.55 -11.44
CA VAL A 72 7.49 -0.29 -11.01
C VAL A 72 8.49 0.44 -10.13
N THR A 73 8.87 1.65 -10.54
CA THR A 73 9.76 2.51 -9.75
C THR A 73 8.95 3.51 -8.95
N ALA A 74 9.34 3.64 -7.69
CA ALA A 74 8.69 4.53 -6.76
C ALA A 74 9.69 5.25 -5.85
N THR A 75 9.29 6.38 -5.29
CA THR A 75 10.09 7.17 -4.35
C THR A 75 9.51 7.02 -2.95
N TYR A 76 10.36 6.69 -1.99
CA TYR A 76 9.98 6.59 -0.59
C TYR A 76 9.84 7.99 0.01
N LEU A 77 8.63 8.36 0.43
CA LEU A 77 8.37 9.67 1.02
C LEU A 77 8.54 9.70 2.54
N GLY A 78 8.48 8.55 3.22
CA GLY A 78 8.69 8.47 4.66
C GLY A 78 7.76 7.51 5.40
N LEU A 79 7.91 7.49 6.73
CA LEU A 79 7.13 6.67 7.64
C LEU A 79 5.81 7.34 8.02
N LYS A 80 4.70 6.63 7.80
CA LYS A 80 3.37 7.07 8.23
C LYS A 80 2.83 6.19 9.35
N LYS A 81 2.34 6.81 10.42
CA LYS A 81 1.58 6.11 11.46
C LYS A 81 0.11 6.05 11.08
N GLY A 82 -0.44 4.84 11.04
CA GLY A 82 -1.86 4.59 10.83
C GLY A 82 -2.76 5.14 11.93
N LYS A 83 -4.07 4.97 11.72
CA LYS A 83 -5.09 5.28 12.72
C LYS A 83 -4.86 4.42 13.97
N LYS A 84 -5.05 5.00 15.16
CA LYS A 84 -4.91 4.29 16.43
C LYS A 84 -6.04 3.27 16.56
N ILE A 85 -5.70 2.00 16.58
CA ILE A 85 -6.63 0.92 16.90
C ILE A 85 -6.60 0.74 18.41
N THR A 86 -7.77 0.77 19.04
CA THR A 86 -7.91 0.53 20.48
C THR A 86 -8.35 -0.90 20.70
N ILE A 87 -7.46 -1.72 21.23
CA ILE A 87 -7.70 -3.12 21.56
C ILE A 87 -8.17 -3.18 23.01
N VAL A 88 -9.41 -3.60 23.22
CA VAL A 88 -9.98 -3.81 24.56
C VAL A 88 -10.07 -5.31 24.81
N ARG A 89 -9.42 -5.79 25.86
CA ARG A 89 -9.52 -7.17 26.36
C ARG A 89 -10.25 -7.13 27.69
N TYR A 90 -11.47 -7.65 27.70
CA TYR A 90 -12.32 -7.68 28.89
C TYR A 90 -12.75 -9.13 29.18
N LYS A 91 -12.73 -9.51 30.46
CA LYS A 91 -13.30 -10.79 30.92
C LYS A 91 -14.15 -10.54 32.16
N ALA A 92 -15.45 -10.80 32.02
CA ALA A 92 -16.45 -10.55 33.05
C ALA A 92 -16.13 -11.30 34.37
N LYS A 93 -16.42 -10.65 35.51
CA LYS A 93 -16.27 -11.18 36.87
C LYS A 93 -14.87 -11.70 37.23
N SER A 94 -13.85 -11.35 36.45
CA SER A 94 -12.45 -11.75 36.67
C SER A 94 -11.52 -10.58 36.98
N ASN A 95 -12.07 -9.36 37.15
CA ASN A 95 -11.32 -8.10 37.30
C ASN A 95 -10.23 -7.92 36.22
N ARG A 96 -10.49 -8.42 35.00
CA ARG A 96 -9.58 -8.33 33.87
C ARG A 96 -10.18 -7.42 32.81
N ASP A 97 -9.68 -6.20 32.78
CA ASP A 97 -9.98 -5.17 31.81
C ASP A 97 -8.65 -4.51 31.37
N ARG A 98 -8.28 -4.68 30.09
CA ARG A 98 -7.05 -4.12 29.55
C ARG A 98 -7.34 -3.38 28.26
N LYS A 99 -6.95 -2.12 28.20
CA LYS A 99 -7.04 -1.26 27.02
C LYS A 99 -5.64 -0.98 26.48
N ILE A 100 -5.36 -1.42 25.26
CA ILE A 100 -4.06 -1.25 24.59
C ILE A 100 -4.28 -0.48 23.30
N GLY A 101 -3.43 0.51 23.02
CA GLY A 101 -3.40 1.16 21.71
C GLY A 101 -2.38 0.49 20.79
N HIS A 102 -2.77 0.22 19.55
CA HIS A 102 -1.83 -0.11 18.47
C HIS A 102 -1.89 0.96 17.38
N ARG A 103 -0.73 1.36 16.86
CA ARG A 103 -0.63 2.19 15.65
C ARG A 103 0.33 1.49 14.70
N GLN A 104 -0.22 0.97 13.61
CA GLN A 104 0.58 0.36 12.56
C GLN A 104 1.46 1.41 11.89
N LYS A 105 2.74 1.10 11.70
CA LYS A 105 3.64 1.91 10.88
C LYS A 105 3.51 1.43 9.42
N TYR A 106 3.42 2.38 8.51
CA TYR A 106 3.35 2.18 7.07
C TYR A 106 4.47 2.97 6.40
N SER A 107 4.89 2.49 5.24
CA SER A 107 5.79 3.20 4.34
C SER A 107 4.95 3.97 3.35
N ARG A 108 5.15 5.28 3.24
CA ARG A 108 4.49 6.07 2.20
C ARG A 108 5.41 6.15 0.99
N VAL A 109 4.87 5.79 -0.17
CA VAL A 109 5.62 5.67 -1.41
C VAL A 109 4.85 6.38 -2.52
N GLU A 110 5.55 7.12 -3.36
CA GLU A 110 5.02 7.79 -4.54
C GLU A 110 5.49 7.06 -5.81
N ILE A 111 4.55 6.66 -6.67
CA ILE A 111 4.87 5.93 -7.90
C ILE A 111 5.38 6.91 -8.95
N THR A 112 6.63 6.76 -9.36
CA THR A 112 7.25 7.62 -10.38
C THR A 112 7.06 7.08 -11.78
N LYS A 113 7.12 5.75 -11.96
CA LYS A 113 7.01 5.13 -13.27
C LYS A 113 6.40 3.74 -13.15
N ILE A 114 5.49 3.44 -14.08
CA ILE A 114 4.88 2.14 -14.30
C ILE A 114 5.56 1.46 -15.48
#